data_AF-A0A523SL06-F1
#
_entry.id   AF-A0A523SL06-F1
#
_cell.length_a   1.000
_cell.length_b   1.000
_cell.length_c   1.000
_cell.angle_alpha   90.00
_cell.angle_beta   90.00
_cell.angle_gamma   90.00
#
_symmetry.space_group_name_H-M   'P 1'
#
loop_
_entity.id
_entity.type
_entity.pdbx_description
1 polymer ?
#
loop_
_entity_poly.entity_id
_entity_poly.type
_entity_poly.pdbx_seq_one_letter_code
_entity_poly.pdbx_strand_id
1 'polypeptide(L)'
;MVESKVEVLLRIAEVNLSRAEKRFHAGECDSAVFHASMAVESAANAMILKLGGDEAKNHRAISGLAAVLRRAKPELLKEERYVQLIDRGRQIQREVVYARYPLKVAGEWVTPMEYYTQEKARAIIDNARFVVDEIEKHLKRTTMQRT
;
A
#
# COMPACT_ATOMS: atom_id res chain seq x y z
N MET A 1 19.08 12.76 15.58
CA MET A 1 19.27 11.55 14.75
C MET A 1 18.76 11.85 13.36
N VAL A 2 19.49 11.49 12.30
CA VAL A 2 18.98 11.60 10.93
C VAL A 2 18.05 10.40 10.73
N GLU A 3 16.75 10.63 10.57
CA GLU A 3 15.79 9.55 10.25
C GLU A 3 16.22 8.89 8.94
N SER A 4 16.27 7.56 8.92
CA SER A 4 16.55 6.83 7.69
C SER A 4 15.37 7.02 6.73
N LYS A 5 15.64 7.00 5.41
CA LYS A 5 14.59 7.12 4.40
C LYS A 5 13.48 6.06 4.57
N VAL A 6 13.83 4.87 5.07
CA VAL A 6 12.89 3.80 5.42
C VAL A 6 11.92 4.25 6.51
N GLU A 7 12.41 4.88 7.59
CA GLU A 7 11.57 5.40 8.68
C GLU A 7 10.64 6.51 8.20
N VAL A 8 11.14 7.43 7.38
CA VAL A 8 10.34 8.51 6.79
C VAL A 8 9.20 7.95 5.94
N LEU A 9 9.46 6.92 5.12
CA LEU A 9 8.43 6.28 4.31
C LEU A 9 7.37 5.56 5.14
N LEU A 10 7.76 4.89 6.24
CA LEU A 10 6.79 4.27 7.16
C LEU A 10 5.92 5.32 7.84
N ARG A 11 6.50 6.43 8.29
CA ARG A 11 5.73 7.55 8.85
C ARG A 11 4.74 8.13 7.83
N ILE A 12 5.13 8.24 6.56
CA ILE A 12 4.22 8.64 5.47
C ILE A 12 3.08 7.61 5.31
N ALA A 13 3.38 6.31 5.42
CA ALA A 13 2.36 5.27 5.34
C ALA A 13 1.34 5.38 6.48
N GLU A 14 1.79 5.53 7.73
CA GLU A 14 0.95 5.72 8.91
C GLU A 14 0.04 6.95 8.79
N VAL A 15 0.61 8.10 8.39
CA VAL A 15 -0.16 9.33 8.18
C VAL A 15 -1.22 9.15 7.10
N ASN A 16 -0.91 8.43 6.02
CA ASN A 16 -1.88 8.16 4.96
C ASN A 16 -2.98 7.19 5.39
N LEU A 17 -2.69 6.16 6.20
CA LEU A 17 -3.75 5.34 6.82
C LEU A 17 -4.67 6.17 7.72
N SER A 18 -4.10 7.06 8.54
CA SER A 18 -4.89 7.96 9.39
C SER A 18 -5.78 8.89 8.55
N ARG A 19 -5.26 9.42 7.43
CA ARG A 19 -6.04 10.23 6.50
C ARG A 19 -7.14 9.40 5.83
N ALA A 20 -6.85 8.17 5.42
CA ALA A 20 -7.83 7.28 4.81
C ALA A 20 -9.04 7.07 5.74
N GLU A 21 -8.81 6.78 7.02
CA GLU A 21 -9.89 6.64 8.00
C GLU A 21 -10.68 7.92 8.21
N LYS A 22 -10.01 9.08 8.35
CA LYS A 22 -10.69 10.37 8.51
C LYS A 22 -11.61 10.68 7.33
N ARG A 23 -11.13 10.44 6.11
CA ARG A 23 -11.88 10.66 4.86
C ARG A 23 -13.06 9.69 4.74
N PHE A 24 -12.85 8.44 5.11
CA PHE A 24 -13.90 7.42 5.15
C PHE A 24 -15.05 7.83 6.09
N HIS A 25 -14.72 8.28 7.31
CA HIS A 25 -15.73 8.75 8.26
C HIS A 25 -16.43 10.04 7.82
N ALA A 26 -15.80 10.85 6.97
CA ALA A 26 -16.43 12.03 6.34
C ALA A 26 -17.30 11.67 5.11
N GLY A 27 -17.37 10.39 4.71
CA GLY A 27 -18.10 9.95 3.52
C GLY A 27 -17.34 10.14 2.20
N GLU A 28 -16.10 10.64 2.24
CA GLU A 28 -15.25 10.91 1.07
C GLU A 28 -14.53 9.63 0.63
N CYS A 29 -15.28 8.69 0.06
CA CYS A 29 -14.83 7.32 -0.21
C CYS A 29 -13.67 7.23 -1.21
N ASP A 30 -13.71 7.98 -2.31
CA ASP A 30 -12.65 8.08 -3.31
C ASP A 30 -11.35 8.62 -2.66
N SER A 31 -11.45 9.67 -1.87
CA SER A 31 -10.31 10.27 -1.15
C SER A 31 -9.72 9.30 -0.12
N ALA A 32 -10.59 8.56 0.58
CA ALA A 32 -10.16 7.53 1.52
C ALA A 32 -9.37 6.41 0.81
N VAL A 33 -9.86 5.94 -0.33
CA VAL A 33 -9.18 4.93 -1.16
C VAL A 33 -7.85 5.45 -1.70
N PHE A 34 -7.80 6.71 -2.16
CA PHE A 34 -6.57 7.34 -2.60
C PHE A 34 -5.51 7.33 -1.49
N HIS A 35 -5.86 7.77 -0.28
CA HIS A 35 -4.91 7.77 0.83
C HIS A 35 -4.51 6.35 1.26
N ALA A 36 -5.43 5.39 1.28
CA ALA A 36 -5.09 3.98 1.54
C ALA A 36 -4.07 3.44 0.53
N SER A 37 -4.22 3.78 -0.74
CA SER A 37 -3.30 3.38 -1.81
C SER A 37 -1.91 4.01 -1.67
N MET A 38 -1.84 5.28 -1.27
CA MET A 38 -0.57 5.98 -0.99
C MET A 38 0.14 5.41 0.25
N ALA A 39 -0.60 4.92 1.24
CA ALA A 39 -0.03 4.26 2.40
C ALA A 39 0.69 2.96 2.00
N VAL A 40 0.03 2.13 1.18
CA VAL A 40 0.59 0.89 0.64
C VAL A 40 1.84 1.16 -0.21
N GLU A 41 1.80 2.16 -1.09
CA GLU A 41 2.95 2.53 -1.91
C GLU A 41 4.18 2.91 -1.07
N SER A 42 3.96 3.73 -0.03
CA SER A 42 5.03 4.21 0.85
C SER A 42 5.64 3.07 1.67
N ALA A 43 4.80 2.21 2.26
CA ALA A 43 5.27 1.04 3.01
C ALA A 43 6.03 0.05 2.10
N ALA A 44 5.52 -0.21 0.90
CA ALA A 44 6.19 -1.09 -0.06
C ALA A 44 7.58 -0.55 -0.46
N ASN A 45 7.70 0.75 -0.72
CA ASN A 45 8.98 1.39 -1.00
C ASN A 45 9.95 1.30 0.20
N ALA A 46 9.46 1.41 1.44
CA ALA A 46 10.29 1.21 2.62
C ALA A 46 10.89 -0.20 2.67
N MET A 47 10.08 -1.23 2.38
CA MET A 47 10.53 -2.62 2.33
C MET A 47 11.50 -2.88 1.17
N ILE A 48 11.23 -2.31 -0.01
CA ILE A 48 12.15 -2.39 -1.16
C ILE A 48 13.53 -1.85 -0.79
N LEU A 49 13.60 -0.66 -0.19
CA LEU A 49 14.86 -0.05 0.23
C LEU A 49 15.58 -0.92 1.27
N LYS A 50 14.85 -1.47 2.25
CA LYS A 50 15.45 -2.37 3.26
C LYS A 50 16.07 -3.62 2.64
N LEU A 51 15.46 -4.14 1.57
CA LEU A 51 15.92 -5.31 0.83
C LEU A 51 16.99 -4.99 -0.23
N GLY A 52 17.51 -3.75 -0.28
CA GLY A 52 18.56 -3.34 -1.21
C GLY A 52 18.07 -3.17 -2.65
N GLY A 53 16.80 -2.80 -2.84
CA GLY A 53 16.28 -2.33 -4.12
C GLY A 53 16.08 -0.80 -4.15
N ASP A 54 15.68 -0.28 -5.29
CA ASP A 54 15.35 1.13 -5.50
C ASP A 54 13.84 1.37 -5.50
N GLU A 55 13.42 2.54 -5.03
CA GLU A 55 12.00 2.92 -4.98
C GLU A 55 11.32 2.87 -6.35
N ALA A 56 10.09 2.37 -6.36
CA ALA A 56 9.22 2.48 -7.50
C ALA A 56 8.46 3.82 -7.47
N LYS A 57 8.79 4.73 -8.39
CA LYS A 57 8.18 6.06 -8.52
C LYS A 57 7.05 6.15 -9.57
N ASN A 58 6.56 5.00 -10.03
CA ASN A 58 5.59 4.89 -11.13
C ASN A 58 4.28 4.23 -10.69
N HIS A 59 3.93 4.33 -9.40
CA HIS A 59 2.78 3.67 -8.79
C HIS A 59 2.78 2.14 -8.92
N ARG A 60 3.95 1.51 -9.13
CA ARG A 60 4.10 0.05 -9.20
C ARG A 60 4.89 -0.54 -8.04
N ALA A 61 4.82 0.07 -6.85
CA ALA A 61 5.62 -0.33 -5.69
C ALA A 61 5.35 -1.77 -5.22
N ILE A 62 4.11 -2.28 -5.29
CA ILE A 62 3.86 -3.68 -4.93
C ILE A 62 4.41 -4.64 -5.99
N SER A 63 4.26 -4.32 -7.27
CA SER A 63 4.89 -5.09 -8.35
C SER A 63 6.43 -5.09 -8.22
N GLY A 64 7.01 -3.94 -7.88
CA GLY A 64 8.44 -3.79 -7.59
C GLY A 64 8.87 -4.61 -6.38
N LEU A 65 8.12 -4.55 -5.29
CA LEU A 65 8.36 -5.33 -4.08
C LEU A 65 8.33 -6.84 -4.37
N ALA A 66 7.34 -7.32 -5.13
CA ALA A 66 7.28 -8.72 -5.54
C ALA A 66 8.54 -9.16 -6.32
N ALA A 67 9.07 -8.29 -7.20
CA ALA A 67 10.30 -8.57 -7.93
C ALA A 67 11.53 -8.59 -7.01
N VAL A 68 11.62 -7.63 -6.09
CA VAL A 68 12.71 -7.57 -5.10
C VAL A 68 12.67 -8.77 -4.16
N LEU A 69 11.50 -9.18 -3.68
CA LEU A 69 11.32 -10.39 -2.86
C LEU A 69 11.77 -11.65 -3.61
N ARG A 70 11.36 -11.84 -4.87
CA ARG A 70 11.81 -12.98 -5.69
C ARG A 70 13.34 -13.05 -5.79
N ARG A 71 14.02 -11.91 -5.87
CA ARG A 71 15.48 -11.82 -6.00
C ARG A 71 16.19 -12.02 -4.66
N ALA A 72 15.75 -11.31 -3.61
CA ALA A 72 16.51 -11.15 -2.37
C ALA A 72 16.08 -12.13 -1.26
N LYS A 73 14.80 -12.51 -1.24
CA LYS A 73 14.16 -13.30 -0.18
C LYS A 73 13.04 -14.20 -0.73
N PRO A 74 13.31 -15.08 -1.72
CA PRO A 74 12.28 -15.89 -2.37
C PRO A 74 11.54 -16.83 -1.41
N GLU A 75 12.15 -17.20 -0.28
CA GLU A 75 11.56 -18.02 0.77
C GLU A 75 10.31 -17.37 1.39
N LEU A 76 10.27 -16.03 1.50
CA LEU A 76 9.12 -15.32 2.06
C LEU A 76 7.88 -15.50 1.20
N LEU A 77 8.04 -15.66 -0.13
CA LEU A 77 6.93 -15.86 -1.07
C LEU A 77 6.30 -17.26 -0.98
N LYS A 78 6.85 -18.16 -0.16
CA LYS A 78 6.23 -19.45 0.19
C LYS A 78 5.31 -19.33 1.41
N GLU A 79 5.45 -18.27 2.20
CA GLU A 79 4.60 -18.04 3.36
C GLU A 79 3.31 -17.35 2.92
N GLU A 80 2.17 -17.94 3.28
CA GLU A 80 0.82 -17.47 2.93
C GLU A 80 0.62 -15.97 3.18
N ARG A 81 1.15 -15.44 4.28
CA ARG A 81 1.04 -14.01 4.61
C ARG A 81 1.64 -13.07 3.56
N TYR A 82 2.79 -13.43 2.94
CA TYR A 82 3.39 -12.58 1.91
C TYR A 82 2.70 -12.76 0.56
N VAL A 83 2.15 -13.95 0.29
CA VAL A 83 1.27 -14.16 -0.87
C VAL A 83 0.07 -13.21 -0.76
N GLN A 84 -0.61 -13.22 0.39
CA GLN A 84 -1.73 -12.33 0.67
C GLN A 84 -1.34 -10.84 0.64
N LEU A 85 -0.17 -10.48 1.18
CA LEU A 85 0.35 -9.11 1.13
C LEU A 85 0.48 -8.63 -0.32
N ILE A 86 1.10 -9.44 -1.19
CA ILE A 86 1.32 -9.07 -2.59
C ILE A 86 -0.01 -9.03 -3.36
N ASP A 87 -0.90 -9.99 -3.15
CA ASP A 87 -2.17 -10.04 -3.87
C ASP A 87 -3.09 -8.87 -3.49
N ARG A 88 -3.25 -8.60 -2.19
CA ARG A 88 -4.00 -7.42 -1.71
C ARG A 88 -3.35 -6.13 -2.16
N GLY A 89 -2.02 -6.03 -2.05
CA GLY A 89 -1.28 -4.85 -2.49
C GLY A 89 -1.46 -4.57 -3.98
N ARG A 90 -1.48 -5.59 -4.84
CA ARG A 90 -1.70 -5.44 -6.28
C ARG A 90 -3.09 -4.92 -6.61
N GLN A 91 -4.11 -5.40 -5.88
CA GLN A 91 -5.47 -4.91 -6.02
C GLN A 91 -5.56 -3.43 -5.63
N ILE A 92 -4.84 -2.98 -4.60
CA ILE A 92 -4.82 -1.59 -4.14
C ILE A 92 -3.99 -0.69 -5.07
N GLN A 93 -2.91 -1.22 -5.67
CA GLN A 93 -1.96 -0.46 -6.47
C GLN A 93 -2.63 0.33 -7.61
N ARG A 94 -3.64 -0.24 -8.27
CA ARG A 94 -4.39 0.44 -9.34
C ARG A 94 -5.27 1.59 -8.83
N GLU A 95 -5.65 1.54 -7.55
CA GLU A 95 -6.62 2.48 -6.96
C GLU A 95 -6.03 3.90 -6.85
N VAL A 96 -4.70 4.04 -6.84
CA VAL A 96 -3.99 5.34 -6.93
C VAL A 96 -4.45 6.13 -8.17
N VAL A 97 -4.72 5.46 -9.28
CA VAL A 97 -5.20 6.09 -10.51
C VAL A 97 -6.73 6.21 -10.49
N TYR A 98 -7.42 5.13 -10.11
CA TYR A 98 -8.88 5.06 -10.23
C TYR A 98 -9.60 6.03 -9.28
N ALA A 99 -9.00 6.35 -8.14
CA ALA A 99 -9.53 7.34 -7.20
C ALA A 99 -9.42 8.80 -7.70
N ARG A 100 -8.81 9.06 -8.85
CA ARG A 100 -8.54 10.44 -9.32
C ARG A 100 -9.09 10.78 -10.71
N TYR A 101 -9.39 9.78 -11.52
CA TYR A 101 -9.77 9.98 -12.92
C TYR A 101 -11.11 9.33 -13.23
N PRO A 102 -11.88 9.87 -14.19
CA PRO A 102 -13.10 9.23 -14.66
C PRO A 102 -12.85 7.78 -15.09
N LEU A 103 -13.80 6.91 -14.76
CA LEU A 103 -13.72 5.47 -15.01
C LEU A 103 -14.80 5.07 -16.00
N LYS A 104 -14.49 4.10 -16.86
CA LYS A 104 -15.48 3.49 -17.75
C LYS A 104 -15.96 2.16 -17.14
N VAL A 105 -17.21 2.10 -16.72
CA VAL A 105 -17.83 0.93 -16.08
C VAL A 105 -19.06 0.53 -16.89
N ALA A 106 -19.11 -0.73 -17.33
CA ALA A 106 -20.20 -1.27 -18.15
C ALA A 106 -20.54 -0.40 -19.40
N GLY A 107 -19.56 0.33 -19.95
CA GLY A 107 -19.74 1.21 -21.11
C GLY A 107 -19.99 2.68 -20.77
N GLU A 108 -20.32 3.00 -19.52
CA GLU A 108 -20.65 4.36 -19.07
C GLU A 108 -19.47 5.02 -18.34
N TRP A 109 -19.38 6.35 -18.43
CA TRP A 109 -18.38 7.13 -17.71
C TRP A 109 -18.92 7.53 -16.33
N VAL A 110 -18.17 7.21 -15.29
CA VAL A 110 -18.49 7.55 -13.89
C VAL A 110 -17.33 8.29 -13.23
N THR A 111 -17.66 9.13 -12.27
CA THR A 111 -16.67 9.77 -11.40
C THR A 111 -16.17 8.78 -10.34
N PRO A 112 -14.97 9.01 -9.75
CA PRO A 112 -14.53 8.23 -8.60
C PRO A 112 -15.52 8.24 -7.43
N MET A 113 -16.18 9.39 -7.18
CA MET A 113 -17.16 9.55 -6.10
C MET A 113 -18.40 8.67 -6.29
N GLU A 114 -18.78 8.38 -7.53
CA GLU A 114 -19.88 7.44 -7.85
C GLU A 114 -19.39 5.99 -7.86
N TYR A 115 -18.12 5.76 -8.20
CA TYR A 115 -17.55 4.41 -8.33
C TYR A 115 -17.24 3.72 -7.00
N TYR A 116 -16.88 4.48 -5.95
CA TYR A 116 -16.54 3.92 -4.65
C TYR A 116 -17.70 4.03 -3.66
N THR A 117 -18.27 2.89 -3.30
CA THR A 117 -19.20 2.77 -2.17
C THR A 117 -18.45 2.73 -0.84
N GLN A 118 -19.15 2.98 0.27
CA GLN A 118 -18.58 2.83 1.61
C GLN A 118 -18.05 1.41 1.86
N GLU A 119 -18.81 0.38 1.47
CA GLU A 119 -18.37 -1.02 1.62
C GLU A 119 -17.06 -1.28 0.89
N LYS A 120 -16.96 -0.83 -0.36
CA LYS A 120 -15.75 -0.99 -1.17
C LYS A 120 -14.57 -0.21 -0.59
N ALA A 121 -14.79 1.02 -0.16
CA ALA A 121 -13.77 1.84 0.48
C ALA A 121 -13.26 1.17 1.76
N ARG A 122 -14.15 0.68 2.63
CA ARG A 122 -13.81 -0.03 3.86
C ARG A 122 -12.94 -1.25 3.59
N ALA A 123 -13.33 -2.10 2.64
CA ALA A 123 -12.56 -3.28 2.25
C ALA A 123 -11.16 -2.94 1.74
N ILE A 124 -11.02 -1.85 0.97
CA ILE A 124 -9.72 -1.38 0.49
C ILE A 124 -8.85 -0.87 1.66
N ILE A 125 -9.42 -0.09 2.59
CA ILE A 125 -8.68 0.45 3.74
C ILE A 125 -8.23 -0.69 4.67
N ASP A 126 -9.06 -1.70 4.90
CA ASP A 126 -8.70 -2.85 5.73
C ASP A 126 -7.57 -3.68 5.09
N ASN A 127 -7.63 -3.87 3.77
CA ASN A 127 -6.54 -4.51 3.04
C ASN A 127 -5.25 -3.67 3.05
N ALA A 128 -5.36 -2.34 2.93
CA ALA A 128 -4.22 -1.45 3.02
C ALA A 128 -3.55 -1.53 4.40
N ARG A 129 -4.36 -1.50 5.47
CA ARG A 129 -3.89 -1.67 6.84
C ARG A 129 -3.16 -3.00 7.03
N PHE A 130 -3.74 -4.10 6.56
CA PHE A 130 -3.08 -5.41 6.59
C PHE A 130 -1.70 -5.39 5.91
N VAL A 131 -1.60 -4.82 4.70
CA VAL A 131 -0.35 -4.75 3.96
C VAL A 131 0.70 -3.92 4.69
N VAL A 132 0.33 -2.74 5.19
CA VAL A 132 1.23 -1.86 5.94
C VAL A 132 1.71 -2.53 7.23
N ASP A 133 0.79 -3.13 7.99
CA ASP A 133 1.10 -3.81 9.25
C ASP A 133 2.08 -4.98 9.05
N GLU A 134 1.89 -5.80 8.01
CA GLU A 134 2.79 -6.93 7.73
C GLU A 134 4.19 -6.45 7.30
N ILE A 135 4.26 -5.37 6.52
CA ILE A 135 5.54 -4.74 6.15
C ILE A 135 6.25 -4.21 7.40
N GLU A 136 5.54 -3.48 8.26
CA GLU A 136 6.13 -2.97 9.50
C GLU A 136 6.62 -4.08 10.41
N LYS A 137 5.83 -5.14 10.61
CA LYS A 137 6.23 -6.31 11.41
C LYS A 137 7.50 -6.94 10.86
N HIS A 138 7.61 -7.07 9.53
CA HIS A 138 8.84 -7.57 8.91
C HIS A 138 10.04 -6.67 9.25
N LEU A 139 9.91 -5.36 9.00
CA LEU A 139 11.00 -4.41 9.19
C LEU A 139 11.45 -4.26 10.66
N LYS A 140 10.51 -4.36 11.61
CA LYS A 140 10.79 -4.38 13.05
C LYS A 140 11.60 -5.63 13.44
N ARG A 141 11.18 -6.83 12.98
CA ARG A 141 11.90 -8.10 13.25
C ARG A 141 13.33 -8.08 12.70
N THR A 142 13.54 -7.59 11.49
CA THR A 142 14.88 -7.51 10.88
C THR A 142 15.79 -6.51 11.57
N THR A 143 15.23 -5.48 12.22
CA THR A 143 16.01 -4.48 12.95
C THR A 143 16.45 -5.02 14.31
N MET A 144 15.59 -5.77 15.01
CA MET A 144 15.94 -6.41 16.29
C MET A 144 17.01 -7.51 16.14
N GLN A 145 17.06 -8.23 15.02
CA GLN A 145 18.08 -9.27 14.76
C GLN A 145 19.50 -8.73 14.50
N ARG A 146 19.69 -7.41 14.40
CA ARG A 146 20.99 -6.76 14.19
C ARG A 146 21.58 -6.14 15.46
N THR A 147 20.94 -6.32 16.61
CA THR A 147 21.38 -5.84 17.93
C THR A 147 21.69 -7.02 18.82
#